data_AF-A0A847E1J1-F1
#
_entry.id   AF-A0A847E1J1-F1
#
_cell.length_a   1.000
_cell.length_b   1.000
_cell.length_c   1.000
_cell.angle_alpha   90.00
_cell.angle_beta   90.00
_cell.angle_gamma   90.00
#
_symmetry.space_group_name_H-M   'P 1'
#
loop_
_entity.id
_entity.type
_entity.pdbx_description
1 polymer ?
#
loop_
_entity_poly.entity_id
_entity_poly.type
_entity_poly.pdbx_seq_one_letter_code
_entity_poly.pdbx_strand_id
1 'polypeptide(L)'
;MRNQTGNGFSLVMELEDPQRLWELLEWLKVKKKEIRKTFGELGYVHFARFLPVPDKGLLLIVSEFDGDAKDYVMDFAAVLDEAFTKILSYMKDRPPLPVRQYPDEFWAYVDRHTKLPLPNGALQAHEDIYCAYPDRSVAEITRATGVGVLPGTERAIDEAAVRAAALVDQNDVQANVLRGYRAQRALHLGFGFPTAIGSDLHRDASGNGGDDDEAFDERAFGPARALLAKLIELVTPQSAAGEAKACVTLGLTHAGLQALGLPQQILDDFPVAFREGPAVRAERLGDTGRNAPEHWSIGLPHRNAGLVHGIVSILSDEHEFDRLAGRIRSLIGSESIRFERDAEALGRYGDAVHFGYRDGFGQPRFEGLSGYTRQVPPAQKAVIGDLLLGRDYPNSRGSRFIGELPPALASNGTYAAFRVIEQDVEAFEKLLERVEADYGVKPDLTAAKLMGRWYNGSPLVLNPQEPSPQEPSLQEPSQPSPQEPNPRLSNLDAFDFATPAGD
;
A
#
# COMPACT_ATOMS: atom_id res chain seq x y z
N MET A 1 -14.44 5.86 0.85
CA MET A 1 -13.99 6.93 1.76
C MET A 1 -13.96 6.33 3.15
N ARG A 2 -12.79 6.18 3.75
CA ARG A 2 -12.69 5.86 5.19
C ARG A 2 -13.32 7.04 5.94
N ASN A 3 -14.12 6.78 6.97
CA ASN A 3 -14.70 7.84 7.79
C ASN A 3 -13.55 8.71 8.35
N GLN A 4 -13.38 9.91 7.79
CA GLN A 4 -12.42 10.91 8.26
C GLN A 4 -13.04 11.67 9.44
N THR A 5 -13.43 10.95 10.50
CA THR A 5 -13.91 11.54 11.75
C THR A 5 -12.71 11.82 12.65
N GLY A 6 -12.71 12.97 13.33
CA GLY A 6 -11.65 13.32 14.27
C GLY A 6 -11.69 12.42 15.50
N ASN A 7 -10.58 11.78 15.84
CA ASN A 7 -10.45 10.88 16.98
C ASN A 7 -9.49 11.43 18.03
N GLY A 8 -9.85 11.25 19.30
CA GLY A 8 -8.96 11.46 20.44
C GLY A 8 -8.16 10.19 20.75
N PHE A 9 -6.86 10.34 20.98
CA PHE A 9 -5.96 9.27 21.37
C PHE A 9 -5.25 9.67 22.67
N SER A 10 -5.31 8.82 23.68
CA SER A 10 -4.63 9.03 24.96
C SER A 10 -3.87 7.78 25.35
N LEU A 11 -2.55 7.79 25.15
CA LEU A 11 -1.64 6.74 25.58
C LEU A 11 -1.06 7.12 26.94
N VAL A 12 -1.23 6.26 27.94
CA VAL A 12 -0.71 6.49 29.29
C VAL A 12 0.35 5.46 29.62
N MET A 13 1.58 5.91 29.86
CA MET A 13 2.72 5.02 30.11
C MET A 13 3.28 5.25 31.51
N GLU A 14 3.59 4.16 32.21
CA GLU A 14 4.26 4.17 33.51
C GLU A 14 5.78 4.11 33.31
N LEU A 15 6.52 4.94 34.04
CA LEU A 15 7.98 4.89 34.01
C LEU A 15 8.49 3.69 34.82
N GLU A 16 9.52 3.02 34.31
CA GLU A 16 10.26 1.97 35.05
C GLU A 16 10.92 2.56 36.31
N ASP A 17 11.49 3.77 36.18
CA ASP A 17 12.03 4.54 37.30
C ASP A 17 11.47 5.97 37.26
N PRO A 18 10.52 6.31 38.16
CA PRO A 18 9.95 7.65 38.25
C PRO A 18 10.98 8.76 38.46
N GLN A 19 12.12 8.47 39.10
CA GLN A 19 13.16 9.47 39.34
C GLN A 19 13.88 9.89 38.06
N ARG A 20 13.76 9.12 36.97
CA ARG A 20 14.42 9.41 35.69
C ARG A 20 13.55 10.19 34.72
N LEU A 21 12.34 10.59 35.14
CA LEU A 21 11.44 11.41 34.32
C LEU A 21 12.10 12.72 33.86
N TRP A 22 12.90 13.36 34.71
CA TRP A 22 13.56 14.62 34.36
C TRP A 22 14.60 14.45 33.24
N GLU A 23 15.32 13.33 33.17
CA GLU A 23 16.26 13.02 32.09
C GLU A 23 15.52 12.96 30.74
N LEU A 24 14.38 12.26 30.73
CA LEU A 24 13.53 12.15 29.55
C LEU A 24 12.95 13.50 29.14
N LEU A 25 12.53 14.33 30.09
CA LEU A 25 11.99 15.66 29.80
C LEU A 25 13.04 16.62 29.22
N GLU A 26 14.28 16.59 29.71
CA GLU A 26 15.37 17.38 29.11
C GLU A 26 15.68 16.89 27.68
N TRP A 27 15.71 15.58 27.44
CA TRP A 27 15.87 15.04 26.08
C TRP A 27 14.73 15.48 25.15
N LEU A 28 13.47 15.37 25.60
CA LEU A 28 12.29 15.80 24.84
C LEU A 28 12.32 17.30 24.54
N LYS A 29 12.82 18.12 25.47
CA LYS A 29 12.95 19.57 25.29
C LYS A 29 13.94 19.92 24.17
N VAL A 30 15.05 19.19 24.07
CA VAL A 30 16.05 19.34 23.00
C VAL A 30 15.46 18.88 21.66
N LYS A 31 14.82 17.72 21.62
CA LYS A 31 14.28 17.11 20.40
C LYS A 31 12.92 17.65 19.96
N LYS A 32 12.30 18.52 20.77
CA LYS A 32 10.97 19.10 20.53
C LYS A 32 10.77 19.67 19.12
N LYS A 33 11.76 20.37 18.57
CA LYS A 33 11.65 20.98 17.23
C LYS A 33 11.64 19.94 16.11
N GLU A 34 12.50 18.93 16.24
CA GLU A 34 12.61 17.80 15.30
C GLU A 34 11.34 16.96 15.34
N ILE A 35 10.93 16.52 16.54
CA ILE A 35 9.69 15.77 16.77
C ILE A 35 8.49 16.54 16.20
N ARG A 36 8.36 17.85 16.48
CA ARG A 36 7.27 18.67 15.90
C ARG A 36 7.30 18.76 14.38
N LYS A 37 8.49 18.87 13.79
CA LYS A 37 8.65 18.88 12.33
C LYS A 37 8.13 17.56 11.75
N THR A 38 8.52 16.44 12.34
CA THR A 38 8.08 15.10 11.94
C THR A 38 6.58 14.89 12.13
N PHE A 39 5.99 15.34 13.23
CA PHE A 39 4.52 15.36 13.43
C PHE A 39 3.82 16.17 12.32
N GLY A 40 4.38 17.31 11.92
CA GLY A 40 3.85 18.13 10.82
C GLY A 40 3.99 17.49 9.43
N GLU A 41 4.80 16.44 9.27
CA GLU A 41 4.95 15.71 8.01
C GLU A 41 3.88 14.62 7.84
N LEU A 42 3.22 14.19 8.92
CA LEU A 42 2.18 13.14 8.90
C LEU A 42 0.82 13.68 8.39
N GLY A 43 0.54 14.98 8.51
CA GLY A 43 -0.55 15.66 7.79
C GLY A 43 -1.99 15.36 8.22
N TYR A 44 -2.22 14.42 9.14
CA TYR A 44 -3.54 14.12 9.73
C TYR A 44 -3.54 14.21 11.26
N VAL A 45 -2.46 14.74 11.85
CA VAL A 45 -2.28 14.89 13.31
C VAL A 45 -2.44 16.36 13.65
N HIS A 46 -3.54 16.71 14.31
CA HIS A 46 -3.93 18.10 14.59
C HIS A 46 -3.34 18.61 15.91
N PHE A 47 -3.21 17.69 16.85
CA PHE A 47 -2.68 17.96 18.18
C PHE A 47 -1.92 16.74 18.67
N ALA A 48 -0.77 16.95 19.31
CA ALA A 48 -0.07 15.92 20.07
C ALA A 48 0.70 16.57 21.22
N ARG A 49 0.55 16.04 22.42
CA ARG A 49 1.19 16.58 23.63
C ARG A 49 1.67 15.49 24.54
N PHE A 50 2.93 15.62 24.94
CA PHE A 50 3.53 14.88 26.04
C PHE A 50 3.18 15.58 27.35
N LEU A 51 2.55 14.85 28.26
CA LEU A 51 2.06 15.32 29.56
C LEU A 51 2.68 14.46 30.66
N PRO A 52 3.78 14.90 31.28
CA PRO A 52 4.33 14.21 32.45
C PRO A 52 3.43 14.40 33.67
N VAL A 53 3.29 13.36 34.49
CA VAL A 53 2.63 13.40 35.81
C VAL A 53 3.64 12.91 36.85
N PRO A 54 4.54 13.78 37.32
CA PRO A 54 5.68 13.38 38.16
C PRO A 54 5.28 12.65 39.43
N ASP A 55 4.26 13.13 40.13
CA ASP A 55 3.78 12.55 41.40
C ASP A 55 3.23 11.12 41.25
N LYS A 56 2.98 10.68 40.01
CA LYS A 56 2.48 9.34 39.67
C LYS A 56 3.48 8.52 38.86
N GLY A 57 4.63 9.09 38.47
CA GLY A 57 5.59 8.42 37.59
C GLY A 57 5.00 8.06 36.23
N LEU A 58 4.12 8.90 35.68
CA LEU A 58 3.48 8.66 34.38
C LEU A 58 3.93 9.65 33.31
N LEU A 59 3.94 9.19 32.06
CA LEU A 59 3.99 10.03 30.87
C LEU A 59 2.78 9.73 29.98
N LEU A 60 1.98 10.76 29.72
CA LEU A 60 0.83 10.67 28.83
C LEU A 60 1.20 11.26 27.47
N ILE A 61 0.68 10.65 26.40
CA ILE A 61 0.64 11.22 25.07
C ILE A 61 -0.82 11.39 24.72
N VAL A 62 -1.25 12.64 24.59
CA VAL A 62 -2.61 12.99 24.16
C VAL A 62 -2.53 13.56 22.76
N SER A 63 -3.32 13.03 21.84
CA SER A 63 -3.33 13.45 20.46
C SER A 63 -4.75 13.51 19.89
N GLU A 64 -4.95 14.39 18.92
CA GLU A 64 -6.14 14.45 18.07
C GLU A 64 -5.69 14.30 16.63
N PHE A 65 -6.39 13.45 15.87
CA PHE A 65 -6.01 13.07 14.52
C PHE A 65 -7.23 12.59 13.73
N ASP A 66 -7.12 12.58 12.40
CA ASP A 66 -8.14 12.00 11.53
C ASP A 66 -7.79 10.55 11.15
N GLY A 67 -8.79 9.66 11.14
CA GLY A 67 -8.64 8.29 10.65
C GLY A 67 -8.52 7.22 11.74
N ASP A 68 -8.03 6.04 11.37
CA ASP A 68 -7.99 4.88 12.27
C ASP A 68 -6.82 4.97 13.27
N ALA A 69 -7.06 4.61 14.53
CA ALA A 69 -6.06 4.71 15.60
C ALA A 69 -4.87 3.78 15.40
N LYS A 70 -5.07 2.59 14.81
CA LYS A 70 -3.98 1.67 14.51
C LYS A 70 -3.13 2.24 13.37
N ASP A 71 -3.75 2.71 12.30
CA ASP A 71 -3.03 3.34 11.19
C ASP A 71 -2.20 4.55 11.67
N TYR A 72 -2.78 5.41 12.53
CA TYR A 72 -2.06 6.49 13.21
C TYR A 72 -0.81 5.95 13.92
N VAL A 73 -0.95 5.01 14.85
CA VAL A 73 0.17 4.49 15.65
C VAL A 73 1.26 3.83 14.78
N MET A 74 0.87 3.16 13.71
CA MET A 74 1.80 2.47 12.82
C MET A 74 2.63 3.45 11.99
N ASP A 75 2.00 4.52 11.49
CA ASP A 75 2.71 5.61 10.83
C ASP A 75 3.66 6.33 11.83
N PHE A 76 3.27 6.47 13.11
CA PHE A 76 4.17 6.96 14.16
C PHE A 76 5.41 6.09 14.35
N ALA A 77 5.24 4.77 14.41
CA ALA A 77 6.34 3.84 14.54
C ALA A 77 7.31 3.93 13.34
N ALA A 78 6.79 4.22 12.15
CA ALA A 78 7.61 4.34 10.94
C ALA A 78 8.44 5.62 10.89
N VAL A 79 7.87 6.76 11.31
CA VAL A 79 8.48 8.09 11.12
C VAL A 79 9.19 8.60 12.38
N LEU A 80 8.75 8.18 13.58
CA LEU A 80 9.28 8.64 14.88
C LEU A 80 9.97 7.53 15.68
N ASP A 81 10.53 6.53 15.00
CA ASP A 81 11.16 5.35 15.61
C ASP A 81 12.23 5.70 16.67
N GLU A 82 13.15 6.62 16.36
CA GLU A 82 14.19 7.07 17.31
C GLU A 82 13.57 7.67 18.58
N ALA A 83 12.54 8.50 18.41
CA ALA A 83 11.89 9.19 19.53
C ALA A 83 11.09 8.24 20.40
N PHE A 84 10.28 7.35 19.81
CA PHE A 84 9.53 6.36 20.57
C PHE A 84 10.45 5.32 21.21
N THR A 85 11.50 4.89 20.52
CA THR A 85 12.52 4.00 21.09
C THR A 85 13.16 4.64 22.32
N LYS A 86 13.52 5.93 22.24
CA LYS A 86 14.07 6.64 23.40
C LYS A 86 13.06 6.76 24.53
N ILE A 87 11.82 7.18 24.26
CA ILE A 87 10.77 7.34 25.28
C ILE A 87 10.48 6.01 25.97
N LEU A 88 10.21 4.95 25.18
CA LEU A 88 9.87 3.62 25.68
C LEU A 88 11.01 2.96 26.44
N SER A 89 12.27 3.34 26.21
CA SER A 89 13.39 2.85 27.03
C SER A 89 13.31 3.24 28.50
N TYR A 90 12.46 4.22 28.87
CA TYR A 90 12.18 4.63 30.25
C TYR A 90 10.86 4.06 30.78
N MET A 91 10.07 3.36 29.95
CA MET A 91 8.74 2.87 30.31
C MET A 91 8.81 1.44 30.82
N LYS A 92 7.95 1.15 31.78
CA LYS A 92 7.70 -0.19 32.31
C LYS A 92 6.91 -1.00 31.30
N ASP A 93 7.12 -2.32 31.30
CA ASP A 93 6.44 -3.27 30.40
C ASP A 93 6.56 -2.91 28.91
N ARG A 94 7.63 -2.18 28.54
CA ARG A 94 7.87 -1.70 27.19
C ARG A 94 7.89 -2.85 26.16
N PRO A 95 7.46 -2.60 24.92
CA PRO A 95 7.61 -3.58 23.84
C PRO A 95 9.09 -3.74 23.46
N PRO A 96 9.44 -4.77 22.68
CA PRO A 96 10.75 -4.87 22.05
C PRO A 96 11.06 -3.61 21.23
N LEU A 97 12.33 -3.18 21.26
CA LEU A 97 12.80 -1.97 20.59
C LEU A 97 13.88 -2.33 19.57
N PRO A 98 14.02 -1.56 18.47
CA PRO A 98 13.26 -0.34 18.11
C PRO A 98 11.85 -0.64 17.59
N VAL A 99 10.90 0.28 17.80
CA VAL A 99 9.47 0.02 17.53
C VAL A 99 9.16 -0.28 16.06
N ARG A 100 9.94 0.28 15.13
CA ARG A 100 9.82 -0.01 13.69
C ARG A 100 10.06 -1.47 13.33
N GLN A 101 10.82 -2.21 14.14
CA GLN A 101 11.08 -3.64 13.94
C GLN A 101 10.00 -4.53 14.56
N TYR A 102 9.23 -4.02 15.53
CA TYR A 102 8.22 -4.77 16.29
C TYR A 102 6.89 -3.99 16.36
N PRO A 103 6.29 -3.65 15.20
CA PRO A 103 5.20 -2.70 15.17
C PRO A 103 3.88 -3.28 15.74
N ASP A 104 3.69 -4.60 15.72
CA ASP A 104 2.51 -5.23 16.32
C ASP A 104 2.63 -5.30 17.85
N GLU A 105 3.81 -5.62 18.38
CA GLU A 105 4.10 -5.59 19.80
C GLU A 105 3.99 -4.16 20.34
N PHE A 106 4.44 -3.19 19.55
CA PHE A 106 4.24 -1.77 19.84
C PHE A 106 2.75 -1.41 19.83
N TRP A 107 1.97 -1.83 18.82
CA TRP A 107 0.53 -1.62 18.81
C TRP A 107 -0.16 -2.31 20.00
N ALA A 108 0.20 -3.55 20.35
CA ALA A 108 -0.37 -4.26 21.49
C ALA A 108 -0.05 -3.58 22.82
N TYR A 109 1.16 -3.03 22.96
CA TYR A 109 1.53 -2.18 24.09
C TYR A 109 0.65 -0.92 24.12
N VAL A 110 0.51 -0.22 22.99
CA VAL A 110 -0.29 1.00 22.88
C VAL A 110 -1.77 0.73 23.18
N ASP A 111 -2.39 -0.26 22.55
CA ASP A 111 -3.78 -0.67 22.75
C ASP A 111 -4.07 -1.04 24.21
N ARG A 112 -3.11 -1.68 24.89
CA ARG A 112 -3.22 -1.96 26.33
C ARG A 112 -3.19 -0.69 27.18
N HIS A 113 -2.37 0.28 26.80
CA HIS A 113 -2.10 1.50 27.57
C HIS A 113 -2.96 2.71 27.14
N THR A 114 -3.85 2.52 26.16
CA THR A 114 -4.94 3.44 25.80
C THR A 114 -6.28 3.02 26.40
N LYS A 115 -6.44 1.74 26.77
CA LYS A 115 -7.62 1.21 27.45
C LYS A 115 -7.58 1.52 28.94
N LEU A 116 -8.53 2.33 29.41
CA LEU A 116 -8.77 2.56 30.83
C LEU A 116 -9.64 1.41 31.43
N PRO A 117 -9.48 1.07 32.72
CA PRO A 117 -8.59 1.67 33.71
C PRO A 117 -7.14 1.19 33.60
N LEU A 118 -6.20 2.01 34.05
CA LEU A 118 -4.78 1.66 34.02
C LEU A 118 -4.45 0.49 34.97
N PRO A 119 -3.39 -0.30 34.68
CA PRO A 119 -2.99 -1.46 35.49
C PRO A 119 -2.70 -1.13 36.97
N ASN A 120 -2.31 0.10 37.29
CA ASN A 120 -2.02 0.56 38.65
C ASN A 120 -3.24 1.18 39.38
N GLY A 121 -4.41 1.23 38.74
CA GLY A 121 -5.64 1.78 39.32
C GLY A 121 -5.63 3.29 39.57
N ALA A 122 -4.62 4.03 39.09
CA ALA A 122 -4.44 5.45 39.40
C ALA A 122 -5.39 6.39 38.62
N LEU A 123 -5.97 5.93 37.52
CA LEU A 123 -6.92 6.68 36.70
C LEU A 123 -8.18 5.85 36.50
N GLN A 124 -9.33 6.37 36.95
CA GLN A 124 -10.65 5.77 36.69
C GLN A 124 -11.01 5.90 35.21
N ALA A 125 -11.76 4.93 34.68
CA ALA A 125 -12.33 5.03 33.35
C ALA A 125 -13.24 6.26 33.30
N HIS A 126 -12.90 7.22 32.44
CA HIS A 126 -13.85 8.24 32.01
C HIS A 126 -14.62 7.65 30.83
N GLU A 127 -15.94 7.72 30.87
CA GLU A 127 -16.75 7.56 29.65
C GLU A 127 -16.25 8.58 28.63
N ASP A 128 -16.03 8.09 27.40
CA ASP A 128 -15.49 8.73 26.20
C ASP A 128 -15.13 10.22 26.31
N ILE A 129 -13.91 10.58 25.87
CA ILE A 129 -13.50 11.98 25.72
C ILE A 129 -14.60 12.69 24.91
N TYR A 130 -15.30 13.62 25.55
CA TYR A 130 -16.41 14.34 24.95
C TYR A 130 -15.94 15.03 23.65
N CYS A 131 -16.41 14.54 22.51
CA CYS A 131 -16.27 15.20 21.23
C CYS A 131 -17.59 15.93 20.94
N ALA A 132 -17.53 17.26 20.80
CA ALA A 132 -18.71 18.05 20.44
C ALA A 132 -19.22 17.77 19.01
N TYR A 133 -18.38 17.17 18.17
CA TYR A 133 -18.66 16.92 16.75
C TYR A 133 -18.12 15.53 16.32
N PRO A 134 -18.68 14.43 16.86
CA PRO A 134 -18.14 13.08 16.66
C PRO A 134 -18.18 12.62 15.18
N ASP A 135 -19.08 13.19 14.39
CA ASP A 135 -19.28 12.86 12.98
C ASP A 135 -18.60 13.86 12.02
N ARG A 136 -17.75 14.77 12.54
CA ARG A 136 -17.12 15.81 11.73
C ARG A 136 -15.61 15.75 11.82
N SER A 137 -14.94 16.07 10.72
CA SER A 137 -13.48 16.26 10.72
C SER A 137 -13.13 17.65 11.27
N VAL A 138 -11.88 17.81 11.74
CA VAL A 138 -11.36 19.13 12.14
C VAL A 138 -11.45 20.12 10.97
N ALA A 139 -11.20 19.66 9.74
CA ALA A 139 -11.30 20.47 8.53
C ALA A 139 -12.72 21.00 8.28
N GLU A 140 -13.76 20.18 8.53
CA GLU A 140 -15.16 20.60 8.42
C GLU A 140 -15.53 21.63 9.47
N ILE A 141 -15.04 21.47 10.71
CA ILE A 141 -15.29 22.41 11.83
C ILE A 141 -14.61 23.76 11.56
N THR A 142 -13.35 23.76 11.12
CA THR A 142 -12.62 25.00 10.80
C THR A 142 -13.26 25.73 9.61
N ARG A 143 -13.66 25.00 8.56
CA ARG A 143 -14.34 25.60 7.41
C ARG A 143 -15.67 26.25 7.79
N ALA A 144 -16.45 25.63 8.67
CA ALA A 144 -17.74 26.18 9.12
C ALA A 144 -17.61 27.38 10.06
N THR A 145 -16.51 27.50 10.80
CA THR A 145 -16.30 28.56 11.80
C THR A 145 -15.67 29.83 11.23
N GLY A 146 -15.26 29.84 9.96
CA GLY A 146 -14.59 30.99 9.33
C GLY A 146 -13.19 31.28 9.91
N VAL A 147 -12.75 30.47 10.88
CA VAL A 147 -11.35 30.34 11.28
C VAL A 147 -10.71 29.59 10.12
N GLY A 148 -9.99 30.29 9.25
CA GLY A 148 -9.27 29.65 8.14
C GLY A 148 -8.45 28.43 8.61
N VAL A 149 -8.07 27.58 7.65
CA VAL A 149 -7.31 26.33 7.86
C VAL A 149 -6.30 26.47 9.01
N LEU A 150 -6.39 25.60 10.03
CA LEU A 150 -5.40 25.54 11.10
C LEU A 150 -4.00 25.38 10.47
N PRO A 151 -2.98 26.14 10.90
CA PRO A 151 -1.64 26.01 10.34
C PRO A 151 -1.15 24.56 10.49
N GLY A 152 -1.03 23.84 9.37
CA GLY A 152 -0.61 22.43 9.32
C GLY A 152 -1.69 21.40 8.96
N THR A 153 -2.97 21.77 8.80
CA THR A 153 -4.07 20.80 8.57
C THR A 153 -4.49 20.60 7.12
N GLU A 154 -4.13 21.50 6.20
CA GLU A 154 -3.95 21.15 4.79
C GLU A 154 -2.48 21.37 4.48
N ARG A 155 -1.71 20.29 4.25
CA ARG A 155 -0.78 20.42 3.12
C ARG A 155 -1.71 20.63 1.94
N ALA A 156 -1.81 21.86 1.46
CA ALA A 156 -2.19 22.08 0.08
C ALA A 156 -1.29 21.12 -0.70
N ILE A 157 -1.88 20.05 -1.23
CA ILE A 157 -1.22 19.26 -2.27
C ILE A 157 -0.76 20.33 -3.24
N ASP A 158 0.55 20.50 -3.39
CA ASP A 158 1.06 21.50 -4.31
C ASP A 158 0.59 21.04 -5.68
N GLU A 159 -0.55 21.59 -6.12
CA GLU A 159 -1.20 21.14 -7.32
C GLU A 159 -0.31 21.41 -8.53
N ALA A 160 0.58 22.41 -8.45
CA ALA A 160 1.58 22.64 -9.47
C ALA A 160 2.62 21.51 -9.46
N ALA A 161 3.10 21.07 -8.30
CA ALA A 161 3.99 19.91 -8.20
C ALA A 161 3.31 18.59 -8.62
N VAL A 162 2.04 18.37 -8.28
CA VAL A 162 1.28 17.19 -8.75
C VAL A 162 1.07 17.24 -10.27
N ARG A 163 0.72 18.40 -10.83
CA ARG A 163 0.61 18.57 -12.27
C ARG A 163 1.96 18.43 -12.99
N ALA A 164 3.06 18.86 -12.36
CA ALA A 164 4.41 18.67 -12.90
C ALA A 164 4.83 17.19 -12.84
N ALA A 165 4.54 16.51 -11.73
CA ALA A 165 4.76 15.07 -11.54
C ALA A 165 3.98 14.21 -12.55
N ALA A 166 2.90 14.74 -13.12
CA ALA A 166 2.12 14.06 -14.15
C ALA A 166 2.86 13.89 -15.49
N LEU A 167 3.99 14.58 -15.69
CA LEU A 167 4.90 14.37 -16.82
C LEU A 167 5.84 13.18 -16.52
N VAL A 168 5.24 12.00 -16.34
CA VAL A 168 5.98 10.75 -16.13
C VAL A 168 6.77 10.40 -17.39
N ASP A 169 8.03 10.00 -17.24
CA ASP A 169 8.78 9.41 -18.35
C ASP A 169 8.21 8.03 -18.67
N GLN A 170 7.37 7.96 -19.71
CA GLN A 170 6.71 6.73 -20.12
C GLN A 170 7.68 5.69 -20.70
N ASN A 171 8.93 6.04 -21.00
CA ASN A 171 9.93 5.06 -21.41
C ASN A 171 10.57 4.34 -20.21
N ASP A 172 10.53 4.96 -19.03
CA ASP A 172 11.14 4.44 -17.80
C ASP A 172 10.13 3.74 -16.89
N VAL A 173 8.84 3.79 -17.23
CA VAL A 173 7.79 3.03 -16.54
C VAL A 173 7.43 1.80 -17.37
N GLN A 174 7.35 0.63 -16.72
CA GLN A 174 6.90 -0.59 -17.38
C GLN A 174 5.41 -0.49 -17.76
N ALA A 175 5.03 -1.03 -18.91
CA ALA A 175 3.64 -1.19 -19.30
C ALA A 175 2.87 -2.03 -18.26
N ASN A 176 1.54 -1.96 -18.27
CA ASN A 176 0.67 -2.58 -17.26
C ASN A 176 0.69 -1.89 -15.86
N VAL A 177 1.58 -0.93 -15.61
CA VAL A 177 1.62 -0.16 -14.34
C VAL A 177 0.64 1.02 -14.37
N LEU A 178 0.79 1.93 -15.33
CA LEU A 178 -0.06 3.13 -15.41
C LEU A 178 -1.42 2.83 -16.03
N ARG A 179 -1.47 1.81 -16.87
CA ARG A 179 -2.66 1.34 -17.55
C ARG A 179 -2.59 -0.17 -17.71
N GLY A 180 -3.60 -0.87 -17.19
CA GLY A 180 -3.71 -2.33 -17.34
C GLY A 180 -3.73 -2.76 -18.80
N TYR A 181 -2.92 -3.77 -19.12
CA TYR A 181 -2.84 -4.39 -20.44
C TYR A 181 -3.89 -5.49 -20.53
N ARG A 182 -4.91 -5.30 -21.39
CA ARG A 182 -6.07 -6.19 -21.49
C ARG A 182 -5.81 -7.38 -22.41
N ALA A 183 -4.99 -8.32 -21.97
CA ALA A 183 -4.70 -9.55 -22.71
C ALA A 183 -5.71 -10.67 -22.42
N GLN A 184 -5.90 -11.57 -23.39
CA GLN A 184 -6.66 -12.81 -23.19
C GLN A 184 -5.86 -13.92 -22.52
N ARG A 185 -4.52 -13.91 -22.66
CA ARG A 185 -3.63 -14.87 -21.99
C ARG A 185 -2.55 -14.17 -21.19
N ALA A 186 -2.15 -14.80 -20.08
CA ALA A 186 -1.02 -14.40 -19.28
C ALA A 186 -0.16 -15.62 -18.89
N LEU A 187 1.16 -15.42 -18.82
CA LEU A 187 2.09 -16.36 -18.21
C LEU A 187 2.96 -15.61 -17.20
N HIS A 188 2.97 -16.09 -15.97
CA HIS A 188 3.86 -15.60 -14.91
C HIS A 188 4.92 -16.65 -14.61
N LEU A 189 6.20 -16.28 -14.77
CA LEU A 189 7.33 -17.13 -14.44
C LEU A 189 8.09 -16.55 -13.26
N GLY A 190 8.10 -17.26 -12.14
CA GLY A 190 9.01 -16.98 -11.04
C GLY A 190 10.35 -17.65 -11.28
N PHE A 191 11.44 -16.92 -11.06
CA PHE A 191 12.79 -17.44 -11.28
C PHE A 191 13.74 -17.12 -10.12
N GLY A 192 14.72 -17.99 -9.92
CA GLY A 192 15.92 -17.73 -9.15
C GLY A 192 17.06 -17.32 -10.08
N PHE A 193 17.99 -16.51 -9.60
CA PHE A 193 19.21 -16.24 -10.35
C PHE A 193 20.10 -17.51 -10.36
N PRO A 194 20.77 -17.81 -11.48
CA PRO A 194 21.76 -18.87 -11.52
C PRO A 194 22.88 -18.53 -10.53
N THR A 195 23.10 -19.38 -9.54
CA THR A 195 24.08 -19.17 -8.48
C THR A 195 25.50 -19.19 -9.06
N ALA A 196 26.30 -18.16 -8.77
CA ALA A 196 27.76 -18.32 -8.63
C ALA A 196 28.16 -18.46 -7.14
N ILE A 197 27.22 -18.24 -6.22
CA ILE A 197 27.44 -18.33 -4.78
C ILE A 197 26.58 -19.47 -4.26
N GLY A 198 27.25 -20.51 -3.78
CA GLY A 198 26.64 -21.71 -3.22
C GLY A 198 25.76 -21.40 -2.00
N SER A 199 24.95 -22.39 -1.70
CA SER A 199 23.96 -22.54 -0.64
C SER A 199 24.42 -22.34 0.82
N ASP A 200 25.53 -21.67 1.10
CA ASP A 200 26.24 -21.78 2.40
C ASP A 200 26.31 -20.47 3.19
N LEU A 201 25.27 -19.62 3.13
CA LEU A 201 25.09 -18.53 4.11
C LEU A 201 24.31 -18.97 5.37
N HIS A 202 23.99 -20.26 5.50
CA HIS A 202 23.79 -20.88 6.81
C HIS A 202 25.14 -21.40 7.31
N ARG A 203 25.98 -20.50 7.82
CA ARG A 203 27.14 -20.91 8.63
C ARG A 203 26.62 -21.41 9.97
N ASP A 204 26.80 -22.70 10.15
CA ASP A 204 26.71 -23.47 11.37
C ASP A 204 27.25 -22.68 12.57
N ALA A 205 26.51 -22.69 13.67
CA ALA A 205 26.87 -22.09 14.94
C ALA A 205 28.03 -22.83 15.65
N SER A 206 29.16 -23.01 14.97
CA SER A 206 30.43 -23.40 15.57
C SER A 206 31.44 -22.29 15.33
N GLY A 207 31.53 -21.40 16.31
CA GLY A 207 32.39 -20.23 16.27
C GLY A 207 33.85 -20.58 16.03
N ASN A 208 34.43 -19.92 15.04
CA ASN A 208 35.81 -19.48 15.12
C ASN A 208 35.93 -18.17 14.35
N GLY A 209 36.14 -17.08 15.09
CA GLY A 209 36.28 -15.74 14.53
C GLY A 209 37.59 -15.58 13.78
N GLY A 210 37.48 -15.08 12.55
CA GLY A 210 38.55 -14.44 11.81
C GLY A 210 38.01 -13.14 11.26
N ASP A 211 38.61 -12.03 11.66
CA ASP A 211 38.39 -10.67 11.12
C ASP A 211 38.95 -10.60 9.69
N ASP A 212 38.27 -11.24 8.74
CA ASP A 212 38.51 -11.01 7.32
C ASP A 212 37.33 -10.18 6.79
N ASP A 213 37.58 -8.90 6.52
CA ASP A 213 36.73 -8.07 5.67
C ASP A 213 36.51 -8.82 4.34
N GLU A 214 35.37 -9.49 4.20
CA GLU A 214 34.96 -10.12 2.94
C GLU A 214 34.83 -9.01 1.88
N ALA A 215 35.89 -8.83 1.10
CA ALA A 215 35.92 -7.90 0.00
C ALA A 215 34.76 -8.22 -0.97
N PHE A 216 33.91 -7.22 -1.23
CA PHE A 216 32.82 -7.29 -2.19
C PHE A 216 33.33 -7.73 -3.57
N ASP A 217 33.18 -9.00 -3.94
CA ASP A 217 33.56 -9.52 -5.25
C ASP A 217 32.44 -9.31 -6.27
N GLU A 218 32.51 -8.19 -6.99
CA GLU A 218 31.57 -7.86 -8.08
C GLU A 218 31.42 -8.96 -9.13
N ARG A 219 32.42 -9.82 -9.31
CA ARG A 219 32.39 -10.88 -10.34
C ARG A 219 31.40 -11.99 -9.99
N ALA A 220 31.13 -12.21 -8.71
CA ALA A 220 30.20 -13.24 -8.25
C ALA A 220 28.75 -12.94 -8.66
N PHE A 221 28.40 -11.67 -8.89
CA PHE A 221 27.05 -11.26 -9.34
C PHE A 221 26.90 -11.20 -10.87
N GLY A 222 27.98 -11.46 -11.62
CA GLY A 222 28.03 -11.34 -13.08
C GLY A 222 26.92 -12.11 -13.81
N PRO A 223 26.67 -13.40 -13.50
CA PRO A 223 25.60 -14.18 -14.14
C PRO A 223 24.19 -13.64 -13.87
N ALA A 224 23.91 -13.23 -12.63
CA ALA A 224 22.62 -12.67 -12.24
C ALA A 224 22.32 -11.35 -12.98
N ARG A 225 23.30 -10.44 -13.00
CA ARG A 225 23.20 -9.16 -13.72
C ARG A 225 23.12 -9.34 -15.23
N ALA A 226 23.83 -10.33 -15.79
CA ALA A 226 23.76 -10.66 -17.21
C ALA A 226 22.38 -11.21 -17.62
N LEU A 227 21.76 -12.06 -16.79
CA LEU A 227 20.38 -12.51 -17.02
C LEU A 227 19.40 -11.33 -16.95
N LEU A 228 19.52 -10.50 -15.91
CA LEU A 228 18.67 -9.33 -15.72
C LEU A 228 18.75 -8.37 -16.92
N ALA A 229 19.95 -8.08 -17.43
CA ALA A 229 20.13 -7.24 -18.61
C ALA A 229 19.38 -7.77 -19.84
N LYS A 230 19.45 -9.10 -20.10
CA LYS A 230 18.72 -9.74 -21.20
C LYS A 230 17.21 -9.72 -21.02
N LEU A 231 16.73 -9.80 -19.77
CA LEU A 231 15.29 -9.72 -19.47
C LEU A 231 14.77 -8.29 -19.64
N ILE A 232 15.54 -7.28 -19.23
CA ILE A 232 15.18 -5.86 -19.38
C ILE A 232 14.98 -5.50 -20.85
N GLU A 233 15.78 -6.04 -21.78
CA GLU A 233 15.60 -5.85 -23.22
C GLU A 233 14.23 -6.32 -23.76
N LEU A 234 13.52 -7.16 -23.00
CA LEU A 234 12.18 -7.66 -23.36
C LEU A 234 11.06 -6.89 -22.69
N VAL A 235 11.34 -6.16 -21.62
CA VAL A 235 10.34 -5.41 -20.85
C VAL A 235 9.72 -4.35 -21.74
N THR A 236 8.39 -4.30 -21.74
CA THR A 236 7.63 -3.36 -22.56
C THR A 236 7.51 -2.03 -21.82
N PRO A 237 8.04 -0.92 -22.34
CA PRO A 237 7.83 0.39 -21.73
C PRO A 237 6.38 0.87 -21.92
N GLN A 238 5.92 1.73 -21.02
CA GLN A 238 4.57 2.28 -21.04
C GLN A 238 4.30 3.09 -22.33
N SER A 239 5.33 3.71 -22.90
CA SER A 239 5.25 4.42 -24.19
C SER A 239 4.86 3.51 -25.36
N ALA A 240 5.13 2.21 -25.28
CA ALA A 240 4.78 1.22 -26.30
C ALA A 240 3.47 0.45 -26.00
N ALA A 241 2.83 0.68 -24.84
CA ALA A 241 1.73 -0.16 -24.34
C ALA A 241 0.49 -0.21 -25.26
N GLY A 242 0.24 0.84 -26.05
CA GLY A 242 -0.90 0.91 -26.97
C GLY A 242 -0.68 0.22 -28.33
N GLU A 243 0.58 -0.06 -28.69
CA GLU A 243 0.96 -0.61 -30.00
C GLU A 243 1.52 -2.04 -29.90
N ALA A 244 2.06 -2.40 -28.73
CA ALA A 244 2.66 -3.70 -28.49
C ALA A 244 1.60 -4.82 -28.52
N LYS A 245 1.87 -5.89 -29.28
CA LYS A 245 1.03 -7.11 -29.36
C LYS A 245 1.20 -8.04 -28.15
N ALA A 246 2.24 -7.82 -27.37
CA ALA A 246 2.50 -8.50 -26.12
C ALA A 246 3.12 -7.48 -25.15
N CYS A 247 2.79 -7.60 -23.88
CA CYS A 247 3.36 -6.83 -22.79
C CYS A 247 4.20 -7.77 -21.92
N VAL A 248 5.44 -7.37 -21.65
CA VAL A 248 6.31 -8.03 -20.68
C VAL A 248 6.60 -7.10 -19.54
N THR A 249 6.40 -7.58 -18.31
CA THR A 249 6.80 -6.90 -17.09
C THR A 249 7.75 -7.77 -16.27
N LEU A 250 8.57 -7.12 -15.46
CA LEU A 250 9.55 -7.74 -14.58
C LEU A 250 9.49 -7.09 -13.20
N GLY A 251 9.29 -7.91 -12.18
CA GLY A 251 9.43 -7.52 -10.77
C GLY A 251 10.56 -8.29 -10.10
N LEU A 252 11.20 -7.66 -9.10
CA LEU A 252 12.22 -8.29 -8.26
C LEU A 252 11.71 -8.39 -6.83
N THR A 253 12.06 -9.48 -6.15
CA THR A 253 11.80 -9.65 -4.71
C THR A 253 12.97 -9.07 -3.92
N HIS A 254 12.78 -8.88 -2.61
CA HIS A 254 13.88 -8.50 -1.71
C HIS A 254 15.07 -9.48 -1.78
N ALA A 255 14.78 -10.79 -1.78
CA ALA A 255 15.79 -11.83 -1.97
C ALA A 255 16.50 -11.72 -3.33
N GLY A 256 15.78 -11.33 -4.39
CA GLY A 256 16.39 -11.07 -5.70
C GLY A 256 17.32 -9.86 -5.71
N LEU A 257 16.95 -8.78 -5.02
CA LEU A 257 17.83 -7.61 -4.85
C LEU A 257 19.10 -7.99 -4.07
N GLN A 258 18.97 -8.80 -3.01
CA GLN A 258 20.11 -9.33 -2.28
C GLN A 258 21.01 -10.19 -3.19
N ALA A 259 20.42 -11.08 -3.99
CA ALA A 259 21.14 -11.92 -4.93
C ALA A 259 21.81 -11.15 -6.09
N LEU A 260 21.43 -9.88 -6.33
CA LEU A 260 22.09 -8.97 -7.26
C LEU A 260 23.28 -8.20 -6.63
N GLY A 261 23.49 -8.40 -5.33
CA GLY A 261 24.59 -7.80 -4.57
C GLY A 261 24.31 -6.37 -4.13
N LEU A 262 23.05 -6.01 -3.86
CA LEU A 262 22.75 -4.70 -3.28
C LEU A 262 23.31 -4.62 -1.84
N PRO A 263 23.90 -3.48 -1.43
CA PRO A 263 24.36 -3.28 -0.06
C PRO A 263 23.24 -3.48 0.97
N GLN A 264 23.59 -4.09 2.11
CA GLN A 264 22.64 -4.39 3.19
C GLN A 264 21.89 -3.15 3.68
N GLN A 265 22.55 -2.00 3.77
CA GLN A 265 21.92 -0.74 4.16
C GLN A 265 20.73 -0.38 3.24
N ILE A 266 20.89 -0.52 1.91
CA ILE A 266 19.82 -0.26 0.95
C ILE A 266 18.71 -1.31 1.08
N LEU A 267 19.09 -2.58 1.32
CA LEU A 267 18.13 -3.66 1.54
C LEU A 267 17.26 -3.42 2.78
N ASP A 268 17.79 -2.75 3.81
CA ASP A 268 17.09 -2.43 5.04
C ASP A 268 16.19 -1.18 4.96
N ASP A 269 16.45 -0.30 4.00
CA ASP A 269 15.62 0.88 3.73
C ASP A 269 14.26 0.53 3.12
N PHE A 270 14.10 -0.68 2.56
CA PHE A 270 12.82 -1.16 2.03
C PHE A 270 11.77 -1.34 3.15
N PRO A 271 10.46 -1.14 2.83
CA PRO A 271 9.38 -1.39 3.78
C PRO A 271 9.44 -2.80 4.36
N VAL A 272 9.19 -2.93 5.67
CA VAL A 272 9.19 -4.22 6.39
C VAL A 272 8.37 -5.28 5.66
N ALA A 273 7.19 -4.90 5.15
CA ALA A 273 6.32 -5.81 4.41
C ALA A 273 6.97 -6.40 3.14
N PHE A 274 7.80 -5.63 2.45
CA PHE A 274 8.55 -6.08 1.27
C PHE A 274 9.77 -6.92 1.65
N ARG A 275 10.46 -6.58 2.75
CA ARG A 275 11.61 -7.33 3.28
C ARG A 275 11.22 -8.72 3.79
N GLU A 276 10.16 -8.81 4.60
CA GLU A 276 9.66 -10.06 5.17
C GLU A 276 9.03 -10.99 4.12
N GLY A 277 8.36 -10.41 3.12
CA GLY A 277 7.59 -11.14 2.13
C GLY A 277 6.28 -11.74 2.70
N PRO A 278 5.48 -12.38 1.84
CA PRO A 278 4.12 -12.80 2.21
C PRO A 278 4.09 -14.00 3.16
N ALA A 279 5.03 -14.94 3.07
CA ALA A 279 5.02 -16.17 3.88
C ALA A 279 5.19 -15.87 5.38
N VAL A 280 6.15 -15.01 5.74
CA VAL A 280 6.36 -14.55 7.12
C VAL A 280 5.14 -13.78 7.64
N ARG A 281 4.40 -13.13 6.74
CA ARG A 281 3.25 -12.26 7.07
C ARG A 281 1.90 -12.98 6.93
N ALA A 282 1.89 -14.28 6.69
CA ALA A 282 0.68 -15.02 6.32
C ALA A 282 -0.46 -14.85 7.34
N GLU A 283 -0.17 -14.97 8.63
CA GLU A 283 -1.17 -14.76 9.69
C GLU A 283 -1.78 -13.34 9.65
N ARG A 284 -0.94 -12.30 9.46
CA ARG A 284 -1.38 -10.90 9.30
C ARG A 284 -2.24 -10.70 8.05
N LEU A 285 -2.00 -11.48 7.00
CA LEU A 285 -2.74 -11.46 5.74
C LEU A 285 -4.03 -12.29 5.77
N GLY A 286 -4.27 -13.04 6.86
CA GLY A 286 -5.41 -13.96 6.99
C GLY A 286 -5.19 -15.33 6.36
N ASP A 287 -3.97 -15.62 5.90
CA ASP A 287 -3.60 -16.87 5.24
C ASP A 287 -3.31 -17.95 6.29
N THR A 288 -4.40 -18.55 6.80
CA THR A 288 -4.38 -19.55 7.88
C THR A 288 -5.17 -20.80 7.49
N GLY A 289 -5.01 -21.89 8.26
CA GLY A 289 -5.70 -23.16 8.01
C GLY A 289 -5.38 -23.69 6.61
N ARG A 290 -6.41 -23.96 5.79
CA ARG A 290 -6.23 -24.43 4.40
C ARG A 290 -5.45 -23.48 3.49
N ASN A 291 -5.39 -22.20 3.86
CA ASN A 291 -4.69 -21.15 3.11
C ASN A 291 -3.29 -20.86 3.68
N ALA A 292 -2.83 -21.61 4.69
CA ALA A 292 -1.55 -21.37 5.34
C ALA A 292 -0.37 -21.64 4.38
N PRO A 293 0.81 -21.03 4.60
CA PRO A 293 1.96 -21.12 3.68
C PRO A 293 2.40 -22.54 3.35
N GLU A 294 2.19 -23.51 4.23
CA GLU A 294 2.57 -24.91 4.01
C GLU A 294 1.78 -25.56 2.86
N HIS A 295 0.63 -24.96 2.49
CA HIS A 295 -0.24 -25.40 1.41
C HIS A 295 -0.07 -24.57 0.13
N TRP A 296 0.81 -23.56 0.13
CA TRP A 296 1.00 -22.74 -1.05
C TRP A 296 1.70 -23.49 -2.16
N SER A 297 1.25 -23.25 -3.38
CA SER A 297 1.80 -23.88 -4.58
C SER A 297 2.97 -23.10 -5.19
N ILE A 298 3.28 -21.92 -4.66
CA ILE A 298 4.40 -21.05 -5.06
C ILE A 298 5.01 -20.39 -3.81
N GLY A 299 6.30 -20.04 -3.86
CA GLY A 299 6.94 -19.23 -2.82
C GLY A 299 7.22 -19.93 -1.48
N LEU A 300 7.32 -21.26 -1.46
CA LEU A 300 7.52 -22.04 -0.24
C LEU A 300 8.90 -21.81 0.41
N PRO A 301 8.96 -21.51 1.73
CA PRO A 301 10.21 -21.23 2.45
C PRO A 301 11.03 -22.48 2.83
N HIS A 302 10.47 -23.70 2.82
CA HIS A 302 11.09 -24.87 3.44
C HIS A 302 11.82 -25.84 2.49
N ARG A 303 12.06 -25.45 1.24
CA ARG A 303 13.03 -26.15 0.38
C ARG A 303 13.99 -25.12 -0.17
N ASN A 304 15.27 -25.20 0.22
CA ASN A 304 16.39 -24.41 -0.31
C ASN A 304 16.58 -24.49 -1.85
N ALA A 305 15.64 -25.07 -2.59
CA ALA A 305 15.53 -25.09 -4.04
C ALA A 305 14.55 -24.04 -4.62
N GLY A 306 13.93 -23.16 -3.80
CA GLY A 306 12.70 -22.45 -4.20
C GLY A 306 12.65 -20.92 -4.09
N LEU A 307 13.69 -20.21 -3.65
CA LEU A 307 13.61 -18.75 -3.51
C LEU A 307 13.37 -18.08 -4.87
N VAL A 308 12.27 -17.33 -4.96
CA VAL A 308 11.90 -16.53 -6.12
C VAL A 308 12.62 -15.20 -6.00
N HIS A 309 13.57 -14.95 -6.91
CA HIS A 309 14.32 -13.69 -7.00
C HIS A 309 13.60 -12.66 -7.87
N GLY A 310 12.86 -13.11 -8.87
CA GLY A 310 12.04 -12.23 -9.70
C GLY A 310 10.87 -12.95 -10.34
N ILE A 311 9.95 -12.15 -10.88
CA ILE A 311 8.78 -12.63 -11.62
C ILE A 311 8.75 -11.88 -12.95
N VAL A 312 8.76 -12.63 -14.05
CA VAL A 312 8.46 -12.10 -15.39
C VAL A 312 7.02 -12.44 -15.72
N SER A 313 6.24 -11.45 -16.14
CA SER A 313 4.87 -11.65 -16.63
C SER A 313 4.80 -11.33 -18.11
N ILE A 314 4.13 -12.19 -18.88
CA ILE A 314 3.86 -12.02 -20.30
C ILE A 314 2.35 -11.93 -20.45
N LEU A 315 1.84 -10.88 -21.08
CA LEU A 315 0.42 -10.68 -21.37
C LEU A 315 0.27 -10.49 -22.88
N SER A 316 -0.53 -11.31 -23.57
CA SER A 316 -0.68 -11.23 -25.04
C SER A 316 -1.96 -11.91 -25.56
N ASP A 317 -2.30 -11.60 -26.81
CA ASP A 317 -3.37 -12.24 -27.59
C ASP A 317 -2.74 -13.24 -28.59
N GLU A 318 -2.60 -14.49 -28.11
CA GLU A 318 -2.26 -15.76 -28.79
C GLU A 318 -0.98 -15.86 -29.66
N HIS A 319 -0.82 -15.13 -30.77
CA HIS A 319 0.19 -15.49 -31.79
C HIS A 319 1.65 -15.23 -31.40
N GLU A 320 1.93 -14.19 -30.61
CA GLU A 320 3.31 -13.87 -30.15
C GLU A 320 3.63 -14.52 -28.79
N PHE A 321 2.62 -15.06 -28.11
CA PHE A 321 2.72 -15.53 -26.73
C PHE A 321 3.70 -16.70 -26.60
N ASP A 322 3.51 -17.78 -27.37
CA ASP A 322 4.34 -18.98 -27.27
C ASP A 322 5.80 -18.73 -27.64
N ARG A 323 6.03 -17.89 -28.65
CA ARG A 323 7.37 -17.52 -29.10
C ARG A 323 8.11 -16.75 -28.00
N LEU A 324 7.45 -15.77 -27.40
CA LEU A 324 8.02 -14.93 -26.35
C LEU A 324 8.21 -15.72 -25.05
N ALA A 325 7.24 -16.56 -24.68
CA ALA A 325 7.35 -17.48 -23.56
C ALA A 325 8.52 -18.46 -23.75
N GLY A 326 8.66 -19.07 -24.93
CA GLY A 326 9.78 -19.95 -25.26
C GLY A 326 11.14 -19.23 -25.17
N ARG A 327 11.22 -17.99 -25.64
CA ARG A 327 12.42 -17.15 -25.53
C ARG A 327 12.75 -16.86 -24.06
N ILE A 328 11.79 -16.45 -23.25
CA ILE A 328 11.99 -16.12 -21.82
C ILE A 328 12.37 -17.38 -21.02
N ARG A 329 11.69 -18.51 -21.23
CA ARG A 329 12.07 -19.81 -20.62
C ARG A 329 13.50 -20.19 -20.95
N SER A 330 13.90 -20.03 -22.22
CA SER A 330 15.27 -20.33 -22.66
C SER A 330 16.32 -19.40 -22.03
N LEU A 331 15.99 -18.11 -21.86
CA LEU A 331 16.87 -17.14 -21.19
C LEU A 331 17.06 -17.46 -19.70
N ILE A 332 15.98 -17.78 -19.00
CA ILE A 332 16.00 -18.10 -17.57
C ILE A 332 16.67 -19.47 -17.33
N GLY A 333 16.38 -20.45 -18.17
CA GLY A 333 16.82 -21.84 -18.04
C GLY A 333 15.94 -22.64 -17.07
N SER A 334 15.66 -23.90 -17.40
CA SER A 334 14.75 -24.78 -16.64
C SER A 334 15.11 -24.90 -15.16
N GLU A 335 16.41 -24.97 -14.84
CA GLU A 335 16.92 -25.11 -13.47
C GLU A 335 16.72 -23.86 -12.61
N SER A 336 16.51 -22.70 -13.25
CA SER A 336 16.30 -21.41 -12.58
C SER A 336 14.82 -21.09 -12.41
N ILE A 337 13.92 -21.73 -13.17
CA ILE A 337 12.47 -21.53 -13.05
C ILE A 337 12.00 -22.15 -11.73
N ARG A 338 11.30 -21.36 -10.91
CA ARG A 338 10.75 -21.77 -9.60
C ARG A 338 9.28 -22.08 -9.69
N PHE A 339 8.54 -21.36 -10.53
CA PHE A 339 7.16 -21.68 -10.85
C PHE A 339 6.77 -21.11 -12.20
N GLU A 340 5.72 -21.68 -12.78
CA GLU A 340 4.99 -21.12 -13.92
C GLU A 340 3.49 -21.11 -13.60
N ARG A 341 2.83 -20.00 -13.93
CA ARG A 341 1.38 -19.84 -13.82
C ARG A 341 0.84 -19.26 -15.12
N ASP A 342 0.15 -20.12 -15.86
CA ASP A 342 -0.62 -19.74 -17.03
C ASP A 342 -2.03 -19.31 -16.58
N ALA A 343 -2.58 -18.30 -17.24
CA ALA A 343 -3.92 -17.79 -16.98
C ALA A 343 -4.59 -17.36 -18.29
N GLU A 344 -5.90 -17.56 -18.35
CA GLU A 344 -6.76 -17.14 -19.46
C GLU A 344 -7.88 -16.27 -18.92
N ALA A 345 -8.22 -15.23 -19.68
CA ALA A 345 -9.29 -14.32 -19.30
C ALA A 345 -10.65 -15.02 -19.38
N LEU A 346 -11.54 -14.73 -18.43
CA LEU A 346 -12.90 -15.26 -18.40
C LEU A 346 -13.90 -14.22 -18.90
N GLY A 347 -15.06 -14.70 -19.36
CA GLY A 347 -16.14 -13.86 -19.84
C GLY A 347 -15.96 -13.41 -21.28
N ARG A 348 -17.03 -12.85 -21.86
CA ARG A 348 -17.08 -12.50 -23.29
C ARG A 348 -16.01 -11.48 -23.70
N TYR A 349 -15.64 -10.60 -22.79
CA TYR A 349 -14.68 -9.51 -23.04
C TYR A 349 -13.37 -9.69 -22.26
N GLY A 350 -13.13 -10.87 -21.68
CA GLY A 350 -12.01 -11.10 -20.77
C GLY A 350 -12.12 -10.29 -19.48
N ASP A 351 -13.34 -10.07 -19.01
CA ASP A 351 -13.68 -9.17 -17.91
C ASP A 351 -14.44 -9.85 -16.78
N ALA A 352 -14.35 -11.16 -16.63
CA ALA A 352 -15.02 -11.90 -15.56
C ALA A 352 -14.05 -12.61 -14.61
N VAL A 353 -14.53 -12.93 -13.41
CA VAL A 353 -13.89 -13.84 -12.43
C VAL A 353 -14.69 -15.15 -12.33
N HIS A 354 -14.15 -16.19 -11.67
CA HIS A 354 -14.80 -17.50 -11.63
C HIS A 354 -16.16 -17.51 -10.95
N PHE A 355 -16.41 -16.60 -10.00
CA PHE A 355 -17.74 -16.39 -9.41
C PHE A 355 -18.75 -15.73 -10.35
N GLY A 356 -18.41 -15.47 -11.62
CA GLY A 356 -19.33 -14.94 -12.63
C GLY A 356 -19.51 -13.41 -12.61
N TYR A 357 -18.85 -12.70 -11.70
CA TYR A 357 -18.87 -11.24 -11.69
C TYR A 357 -17.99 -10.66 -12.80
N ARG A 358 -18.47 -9.58 -13.40
CA ARG A 358 -17.61 -8.68 -14.18
C ARG A 358 -16.67 -7.90 -13.25
N ASP A 359 -15.41 -7.82 -13.63
CA ASP A 359 -14.31 -7.23 -12.87
C ASP A 359 -13.55 -6.17 -13.69
N GLY A 360 -12.62 -5.45 -13.05
CA GLY A 360 -11.85 -4.36 -13.65
C GLY A 360 -12.50 -2.98 -13.49
N PHE A 361 -13.57 -2.87 -12.69
CA PHE A 361 -14.19 -1.60 -12.32
C PHE A 361 -13.39 -0.88 -11.22
N GLY A 362 -13.51 0.45 -11.14
CA GLY A 362 -12.99 1.22 -9.99
C GLY A 362 -11.48 1.43 -9.98
N GLN A 363 -10.80 1.22 -11.11
CA GLN A 363 -9.37 1.49 -11.24
C GLN A 363 -9.07 2.98 -11.06
N PRO A 364 -7.98 3.35 -10.35
CA PRO A 364 -7.57 4.74 -10.21
C PRO A 364 -7.24 5.36 -11.58
N ARG A 365 -7.35 6.69 -11.62
CA ARG A 365 -7.12 7.54 -12.77
C ARG A 365 -6.24 8.69 -12.31
N PHE A 366 -5.08 8.78 -12.93
CA PHE A 366 -4.03 9.72 -12.54
C PHE A 366 -4.09 10.97 -13.40
N GLU A 367 -4.04 12.13 -12.75
CA GLU A 367 -4.00 13.41 -13.45
C GLU A 367 -2.79 13.47 -14.41
N GLY A 368 -3.01 14.02 -15.62
CA GLY A 368 -2.02 14.24 -16.67
C GLY A 368 -1.53 13.01 -17.45
N LEU A 369 -2.06 11.81 -17.16
CA LEU A 369 -1.95 10.66 -18.07
C LEU A 369 -3.09 10.61 -19.09
N SER A 370 -2.87 9.95 -20.23
CA SER A 370 -3.91 9.72 -21.24
C SER A 370 -5.10 8.95 -20.64
N GLY A 371 -6.31 9.37 -20.96
CA GLY A 371 -7.55 8.82 -20.37
C GLY A 371 -8.03 9.56 -19.10
N TYR A 372 -7.24 10.49 -18.54
CA TYR A 372 -7.73 11.42 -17.52
C TYR A 372 -8.55 12.54 -18.16
N THR A 373 -9.88 12.44 -18.08
CA THR A 373 -10.81 13.49 -18.52
C THR A 373 -11.27 14.34 -17.33
N ARG A 374 -11.79 15.55 -17.59
CA ARG A 374 -12.44 16.35 -16.52
C ARG A 374 -13.63 15.64 -15.84
N GLN A 375 -14.13 14.55 -16.42
CA GLN A 375 -15.29 13.79 -15.95
C GLN A 375 -14.92 12.50 -15.20
N VAL A 376 -13.66 12.31 -14.80
CA VAL A 376 -13.27 11.17 -13.94
C VAL A 376 -14.09 11.20 -12.64
N PRO A 377 -14.79 10.11 -12.28
CA PRO A 377 -15.55 10.04 -11.03
C PRO A 377 -14.65 10.33 -9.82
N PRO A 378 -15.10 11.10 -8.81
CA PRO A 378 -14.27 11.44 -7.65
C PRO A 378 -13.59 10.24 -6.98
N ALA A 379 -14.29 9.09 -6.90
CA ALA A 379 -13.75 7.86 -6.31
C ALA A 379 -12.60 7.19 -7.10
N GLN A 380 -12.36 7.62 -8.34
CA GLN A 380 -11.28 7.11 -9.18
C GLN A 380 -10.13 8.11 -9.32
N LYS A 381 -10.28 9.36 -8.86
CA LYS A 381 -9.18 10.34 -8.93
C LYS A 381 -8.06 9.91 -7.98
N ALA A 382 -6.84 9.82 -8.51
CA ALA A 382 -5.64 9.52 -7.75
C ALA A 382 -4.48 10.42 -8.23
N VAL A 383 -3.48 10.61 -7.37
CA VAL A 383 -2.24 11.29 -7.77
C VAL A 383 -1.17 10.26 -8.09
N ILE A 384 -0.29 10.56 -9.04
CA ILE A 384 0.69 9.59 -9.53
C ILE A 384 1.63 9.09 -8.42
N GLY A 385 1.94 9.96 -7.45
CA GLY A 385 2.76 9.60 -6.30
C GLY A 385 2.10 8.64 -5.32
N ASP A 386 0.81 8.30 -5.46
CA ASP A 386 0.23 7.18 -4.71
C ASP A 386 0.61 5.81 -5.30
N LEU A 387 1.05 5.78 -6.56
CA LEU A 387 1.41 4.56 -7.29
C LEU A 387 2.92 4.46 -7.54
N LEU A 388 3.53 5.52 -8.10
CA LEU A 388 4.93 5.55 -8.46
C LEU A 388 5.80 6.06 -7.31
N LEU A 389 6.94 5.39 -7.15
CA LEU A 389 8.03 5.81 -6.27
C LEU A 389 8.86 6.89 -6.99
N GLY A 390 9.27 7.91 -6.24
CA GLY A 390 10.08 9.00 -6.79
C GLY A 390 10.21 10.16 -5.81
N ARG A 391 11.36 10.85 -5.84
CA ARG A 391 11.55 12.09 -5.06
C ARG A 391 10.65 13.22 -5.58
N ASP A 392 10.28 13.16 -6.86
CA ASP A 392 9.48 14.19 -7.52
C ASP A 392 7.99 13.85 -7.58
N TYR A 393 7.57 12.75 -6.93
CA TYR A 393 6.18 12.28 -6.92
C TYR A 393 5.54 12.49 -5.55
N PRO A 394 4.91 13.67 -5.31
CA PRO A 394 4.09 13.86 -4.13
C PRO A 394 2.85 12.96 -4.19
N ASN A 395 2.55 12.29 -3.08
CA ASN A 395 1.38 11.46 -2.92
C ASN A 395 0.17 12.26 -2.41
N SER A 396 -0.99 11.63 -2.29
CA SER A 396 -2.25 12.26 -1.87
C SER A 396 -2.22 12.82 -0.44
N ARG A 397 -1.19 12.47 0.33
CA ARG A 397 -0.92 12.94 1.69
C ARG A 397 0.15 14.03 1.73
N GLY A 398 0.63 14.50 0.56
CA GLY A 398 1.69 15.51 0.44
C GLY A 398 3.09 14.99 0.82
N SER A 399 3.28 13.67 0.91
CA SER A 399 4.53 12.98 1.24
C SER A 399 5.14 12.30 0.01
N ARG A 400 6.31 11.65 0.15
CA ARG A 400 7.00 10.94 -0.94
C ARG A 400 7.33 9.52 -0.49
N PHE A 401 6.91 8.49 -1.24
CA PHE A 401 7.06 7.09 -0.84
C PHE A 401 8.44 6.47 -1.09
N ILE A 402 9.38 7.22 -1.67
CA ILE A 402 10.73 6.70 -1.93
C ILE A 402 11.55 6.49 -0.64
N GLY A 403 11.22 7.18 0.45
CA GLY A 403 11.99 7.11 1.70
C GLY A 403 13.46 7.43 1.47
N GLU A 404 14.35 6.60 2.03
CA GLU A 404 15.81 6.69 1.87
C GLU A 404 16.35 5.92 0.66
N LEU A 405 15.49 5.27 -0.13
CA LEU A 405 15.94 4.47 -1.28
C LEU A 405 16.65 5.35 -2.33
N PRO A 406 17.73 4.85 -2.96
CA PRO A 406 18.40 5.57 -4.03
C PRO A 406 17.46 5.83 -5.22
N PRO A 407 17.42 7.05 -5.77
CA PRO A 407 16.61 7.36 -6.97
C PRO A 407 16.91 6.45 -8.17
N ALA A 408 18.18 6.09 -8.37
CA ALA A 408 18.59 5.17 -9.44
C ALA A 408 17.98 3.76 -9.32
N LEU A 409 17.50 3.39 -8.12
CA LEU A 409 16.85 2.10 -7.87
C LEU A 409 15.33 2.20 -7.86
N ALA A 410 14.78 3.31 -7.36
CA ALA A 410 13.37 3.40 -7.01
C ALA A 410 12.56 4.41 -7.83
N SER A 411 13.17 5.39 -8.49
CA SER A 411 12.42 6.32 -9.35
C SER A 411 11.62 5.53 -10.41
N ASN A 412 10.38 5.94 -10.65
CA ASN A 412 9.46 5.29 -11.60
C ASN A 412 9.08 3.83 -11.27
N GLY A 413 9.61 3.29 -10.17
CA GLY A 413 9.23 1.98 -9.66
C GLY A 413 7.89 1.98 -8.96
N THR A 414 7.36 0.79 -8.70
CA THR A 414 6.20 0.57 -7.85
C THR A 414 6.31 -0.80 -7.17
N TYR A 415 5.60 -1.01 -6.07
CA TYR A 415 5.50 -2.32 -5.44
C TYR A 415 4.39 -3.12 -6.10
N ALA A 416 4.69 -4.36 -6.48
CA ALA A 416 3.70 -5.30 -7.00
C ALA A 416 3.38 -6.39 -5.96
N ALA A 417 2.09 -6.59 -5.67
CA ALA A 417 1.61 -7.71 -4.88
C ALA A 417 1.09 -8.81 -5.81
N PHE A 418 1.74 -9.97 -5.80
CA PHE A 418 1.34 -11.13 -6.59
C PHE A 418 0.66 -12.16 -5.68
N ARG A 419 -0.58 -12.53 -5.98
CA ARG A 419 -1.34 -13.56 -5.26
C ARG A 419 -1.98 -14.54 -6.22
N VAL A 420 -1.88 -15.81 -5.88
CA VAL A 420 -2.67 -16.88 -6.52
C VAL A 420 -3.81 -17.20 -5.57
N ILE A 421 -5.04 -16.99 -6.02
CA ILE A 421 -6.25 -17.13 -5.21
C ILE A 421 -7.15 -18.15 -5.90
N GLU A 422 -7.36 -19.29 -5.25
CA GLU A 422 -8.35 -20.28 -5.68
C GLU A 422 -9.76 -19.81 -5.28
N GLN A 423 -10.71 -19.90 -6.21
CA GLN A 423 -12.11 -19.54 -6.00
C GLN A 423 -12.97 -20.80 -5.98
N ASP A 424 -13.50 -21.14 -4.80
CA ASP A 424 -14.41 -22.29 -4.62
C ASP A 424 -15.83 -21.92 -5.03
N VAL A 425 -16.11 -22.01 -6.34
CA VAL A 425 -17.39 -21.63 -6.94
C VAL A 425 -18.54 -22.47 -6.38
N GLU A 426 -18.33 -23.77 -6.19
CA GLU A 426 -19.37 -24.66 -5.67
C GLU A 426 -19.76 -24.29 -4.23
N ALA A 427 -18.78 -24.03 -3.36
CA ALA A 427 -19.07 -23.58 -1.99
C ALA A 427 -19.74 -22.20 -1.97
N PHE A 428 -19.38 -21.31 -2.89
CA PHE A 428 -20.03 -20.00 -3.03
C PHE A 428 -21.51 -20.15 -3.42
N GLU A 429 -21.83 -20.95 -4.43
CA GLU A 429 -23.22 -21.19 -4.84
C GLU A 429 -24.04 -21.83 -3.71
N LYS A 430 -23.50 -22.85 -3.02
CA LYS A 430 -24.16 -23.47 -1.85
C LYS A 430 -24.43 -22.49 -0.72
N LEU A 431 -23.53 -21.52 -0.51
CA LEU A 431 -23.75 -20.45 0.47
C LEU A 431 -24.95 -19.58 0.06
N LEU A 432 -25.06 -19.22 -1.22
CA LEU A 432 -26.18 -18.42 -1.72
C LEU A 432 -27.51 -19.17 -1.59
N GLU A 433 -27.56 -20.44 -1.98
CA GLU A 433 -28.73 -21.32 -1.83
C GLU A 433 -29.17 -21.43 -0.37
N ARG A 434 -28.21 -21.58 0.55
CA ARG A 434 -28.51 -21.64 1.98
C ARG A 434 -29.10 -20.33 2.50
N VAL A 435 -28.56 -19.19 2.11
CA VAL A 435 -29.10 -17.88 2.52
C VAL A 435 -30.52 -17.68 2.00
N GLU A 436 -30.82 -18.14 0.78
CA GLU A 436 -32.19 -18.13 0.26
C GLU A 436 -33.12 -19.01 1.09
N ALA A 437 -32.70 -20.24 1.42
CA ALA A 437 -33.51 -21.16 2.22
C ALA A 437 -33.76 -20.65 3.66
N ASP A 438 -32.75 -20.07 4.30
CA ASP A 438 -32.81 -19.64 5.69
C ASP A 438 -33.49 -18.26 5.86
N TYR A 439 -33.37 -17.36 4.87
CA TYR A 439 -33.77 -15.96 4.98
C TYR A 439 -34.68 -15.43 3.86
N GLY A 440 -34.96 -16.22 2.82
CA GLY A 440 -35.80 -15.80 1.68
C GLY A 440 -35.18 -14.69 0.82
N VAL A 441 -33.85 -14.47 0.92
CA VAL A 441 -33.13 -13.48 0.11
C VAL A 441 -32.62 -14.17 -1.16
N LYS A 442 -33.02 -13.65 -2.33
CA LYS A 442 -32.62 -14.19 -3.63
C LYS A 442 -31.09 -14.33 -3.75
N PRO A 443 -30.57 -15.43 -4.34
CA PRO A 443 -29.13 -15.67 -4.50
C PRO A 443 -28.36 -14.48 -5.08
N ASP A 444 -28.82 -13.92 -6.20
CA ASP A 444 -28.17 -12.78 -6.86
C ASP A 444 -28.07 -11.53 -5.98
N LEU A 445 -29.09 -11.27 -5.16
CA LEU A 445 -29.08 -10.12 -4.23
C LEU A 445 -28.14 -10.39 -3.06
N THR A 446 -28.08 -11.62 -2.55
CA THR A 446 -27.10 -12.03 -1.54
C THR A 446 -25.68 -11.86 -2.08
N ALA A 447 -25.43 -12.36 -3.29
CA ALA A 447 -24.17 -12.25 -3.99
C ALA A 447 -23.79 -10.77 -4.18
N ALA A 448 -24.73 -9.92 -4.60
CA ALA A 448 -24.49 -8.50 -4.76
C ALA A 448 -24.19 -7.78 -3.44
N LYS A 449 -24.82 -8.20 -2.34
CA LYS A 449 -24.54 -7.69 -0.99
C LYS A 449 -23.17 -8.09 -0.47
N LEU A 450 -22.68 -9.29 -0.80
CA LEU A 450 -21.33 -9.74 -0.44
C LEU A 450 -20.24 -8.95 -1.18
N MET A 451 -20.45 -8.67 -2.47
CA MET A 451 -19.42 -8.05 -3.34
C MET A 451 -19.61 -6.54 -3.57
N GLY A 452 -20.73 -5.96 -3.15
CA GLY A 452 -21.10 -4.57 -3.40
C GLY A 452 -21.52 -4.25 -4.85
N ARG A 453 -21.57 -5.25 -5.73
CA ARG A 453 -21.96 -5.15 -7.14
C ARG A 453 -22.73 -6.38 -7.58
N TRP A 454 -23.65 -6.20 -8.51
CA TRP A 454 -24.29 -7.30 -9.23
C TRP A 454 -23.30 -7.99 -10.19
N TYR A 455 -23.61 -9.21 -10.64
CA TYR A 455 -22.78 -9.97 -11.58
C TYR A 455 -22.43 -9.19 -12.86
N ASN A 456 -23.36 -8.37 -13.37
CA ASN A 456 -23.11 -7.54 -14.56
C ASN A 456 -22.21 -6.31 -14.30
N GLY A 457 -21.75 -6.11 -13.05
CA GLY A 457 -20.91 -5.00 -12.62
C GLY A 457 -21.67 -3.80 -12.04
N SER A 458 -23.00 -3.80 -12.07
CA SER A 458 -23.82 -2.68 -11.56
C SER A 458 -23.56 -2.44 -10.07
N PRO A 459 -23.29 -1.20 -9.60
CA PRO A 459 -23.10 -0.93 -8.18
C PRO A 459 -24.40 -1.17 -7.40
N LEU A 460 -24.34 -1.96 -6.32
CA LEU A 460 -25.48 -2.23 -5.46
C LEU A 460 -26.03 -0.94 -4.84
N VAL A 461 -25.15 0.00 -4.47
CA VAL A 461 -25.55 1.30 -3.90
C VAL A 461 -26.42 2.13 -4.84
N LEU A 462 -26.24 1.98 -6.16
CA LEU A 462 -27.05 2.69 -7.16
C LEU A 462 -28.28 1.88 -7.59
N ASN A 463 -28.21 0.55 -7.46
CA ASN A 463 -29.28 -0.37 -7.86
C ASN A 463 -29.53 -1.38 -6.72
N PRO A 464 -30.25 -0.98 -5.65
CA PRO A 464 -30.28 -1.75 -4.40
C PRO A 464 -31.16 -3.01 -4.44
N GLN A 465 -32.01 -3.15 -5.45
CA GLN A 465 -32.99 -4.23 -5.55
C GLN A 465 -32.73 -5.18 -6.72
N GLU A 466 -32.30 -4.65 -7.87
CA GLU A 466 -32.09 -5.40 -9.11
C GLU A 466 -30.91 -4.79 -9.89
N PRO A 467 -30.21 -5.55 -10.75
CA PRO A 467 -29.14 -5.01 -11.58
C PRO A 467 -29.65 -3.98 -12.58
N SER A 468 -28.79 -3.03 -12.98
CA SER A 468 -29.14 -2.12 -14.09
C SER A 468 -29.34 -2.94 -15.38
N PRO A 469 -30.39 -2.66 -16.17
CA PRO A 469 -30.60 -3.32 -17.46
C PRO A 469 -29.52 -2.92 -18.49
N GLN A 470 -28.84 -1.78 -18.27
CA GLN A 470 -27.70 -1.36 -19.06
C GLN A 470 -26.41 -1.83 -18.37
N GLU A 471 -25.61 -2.63 -19.08
CA GLU A 471 -24.30 -3.08 -18.59
C GLU A 471 -23.34 -1.89 -18.44
N PRO A 472 -22.70 -1.72 -17.27
CA PRO A 472 -21.69 -0.70 -17.08
C PRO A 472 -20.50 -0.89 -18.04
N SER A 473 -20.07 0.21 -18.65
CA SER A 473 -18.85 0.21 -19.47
C SER A 473 -17.61 0.10 -18.59
N LEU A 474 -16.69 -0.79 -18.98
CA LEU A 474 -15.31 -0.84 -18.48
C LEU A 474 -14.39 0.12 -19.23
N GLN A 475 -14.84 0.64 -20.37
CA GLN A 475 -14.09 1.57 -21.21
C GLN A 475 -14.36 3.00 -20.75
N GLU A 476 -13.33 3.84 -20.93
CA GLU A 476 -13.41 5.31 -20.84
C GLU A 476 -14.71 5.82 -21.45
N PRO A 477 -15.34 6.88 -20.93
CA PRO A 477 -16.44 7.52 -21.64
C PRO A 477 -15.90 8.07 -22.96
N SER A 478 -15.97 7.26 -24.03
CA SER A 478 -16.05 7.75 -25.39
C SER A 478 -17.30 8.62 -25.43
N GLN A 479 -17.07 9.90 -25.72
CA GLN A 479 -18.10 10.95 -25.74
C GLN A 479 -19.42 10.42 -26.32
N PRO A 480 -20.56 10.62 -25.64
CA PRO A 480 -21.79 10.76 -26.40
C PRO A 480 -21.62 12.00 -27.27
N SER A 481 -21.92 11.87 -28.57
CA SER A 481 -22.14 13.01 -29.47
C SER A 481 -22.97 14.07 -28.73
N PRO A 482 -22.68 15.39 -28.89
CA PRO A 482 -23.38 16.42 -28.14
C PRO A 482 -24.89 16.32 -28.41
N GLN A 483 -25.64 15.76 -27.46
CA GLN A 483 -27.07 15.97 -27.37
C GLN A 483 -27.24 17.39 -26.84
N GLU A 484 -28.01 18.18 -27.59
CA GLU A 484 -28.29 19.57 -27.25
C GLU A 484 -28.74 19.72 -25.79
N PRO A 485 -28.23 20.74 -25.07
CA PRO A 485 -28.65 20.97 -23.70
C PRO A 485 -30.15 21.28 -23.65
N ASN A 486 -30.86 20.52 -22.83
CA ASN A 486 -32.25 20.73 -22.46
C ASN A 486 -32.41 22.16 -21.90
N PRO A 487 -33.22 23.06 -22.49
CA PRO A 487 -33.20 24.50 -22.23
C PRO A 487 -33.90 24.93 -20.93
N ARG A 488 -33.94 24.06 -19.91
CA ARG A 488 -34.57 24.37 -18.62
C ARG A 488 -33.61 24.06 -17.49
N LEU A 489 -32.66 24.97 -17.29
CA LEU A 489 -32.04 25.39 -16.01
C LEU A 489 -30.85 26.31 -16.32
N SER A 490 -31.10 27.36 -17.10
CA SER A 490 -30.25 28.55 -17.09
C SER A 490 -30.92 29.55 -16.15
N ASN A 491 -30.30 29.79 -15.00
CA ASN A 491 -30.30 31.02 -14.21
C ASN A 491 -29.93 30.66 -12.77
N LEU A 492 -28.68 30.90 -12.42
CA LEU A 492 -28.29 31.58 -11.19
C LEU A 492 -26.79 31.89 -11.31
N ASP A 493 -26.54 33.19 -11.37
CA ASP A 493 -25.33 33.85 -11.81
C ASP A 493 -24.10 33.56 -10.94
N ALA A 494 -22.96 33.53 -11.63
CA ALA A 494 -21.64 33.71 -11.07
C ALA A 494 -21.47 35.13 -10.52
N PHE A 495 -20.80 35.27 -9.37
CA PHE A 495 -20.09 36.49 -9.01
C PHE A 495 -18.70 36.12 -8.47
N ASP A 496 -17.70 36.28 -9.33
CA ASP A 496 -16.32 36.49 -8.94
C ASP A 496 -16.14 37.97 -8.57
N PHE A 497 -15.39 38.25 -7.50
CA PHE A 497 -14.62 39.50 -7.42
C PHE A 497 -13.23 39.23 -6.85
N ALA A 498 -12.24 39.64 -7.63
CA ALA A 498 -10.82 39.66 -7.29
C ALA A 498 -10.51 40.71 -6.22
N THR A 499 -9.49 40.41 -5.42
CA THR A 499 -8.71 41.31 -4.55
C THR A 499 -8.18 42.56 -5.28
N PRO A 500 -7.92 43.66 -4.55
CA PRO A 500 -6.52 43.96 -4.20
C PRO A 500 -6.25 44.59 -2.81
N ALA A 501 -4.99 44.39 -2.42
CA ALA A 501 -4.14 44.90 -1.33
C ALA A 501 -4.48 46.20 -0.56
N GLY A 502 -4.09 46.18 0.72
CA GLY A 502 -3.44 47.30 1.44
C GLY A 502 -4.27 48.05 2.47
N ASP A 503 -4.01 47.83 3.76
CA ASP A 503 -3.12 48.66 4.62
C ASP A 503 -2.66 47.87 5.85
#